data_AF-A0A914NBF6-F1
#
_entry.id   AF-A0A914NBF6-F1
#
_cell.length_a   1.000
_cell.length_b   1.000
_cell.length_c   1.000
_cell.angle_alpha   90.00
_cell.angle_beta   90.00
_cell.angle_gamma   90.00
#
_symmetry.space_group_name_H-M   'P 1'
#
loop_
_entity.id
_entity.type
_entity.pdbx_description
1 polymer ?
#
loop_
_entity_poly.entity_id
_entity_poly.type
_entity_poly.pdbx_seq_one_letter_code
_entity_poly.pdbx_strand_id
1 'polypeptide(L)'
;MIEDSETSLRRCGGQGDILGGAIALCSYWAKLKRLKNTKENNNSQYLTNDLMIGALAASQLQRRASLYAYQRVGRSMQASDVLESIPEVLRQIDLILTGWNENYIV
;
A
#
# COMPACT_ATOMS: atom_id res chain seq x y z
N MET A 1 2.32 16.67 0.90
CA MET A 1 0.93 17.01 1.27
C MET A 1 0.19 15.71 1.47
N ILE A 2 -0.17 15.40 2.71
CA ILE A 2 -1.10 14.32 3.02
C ILE A 2 -2.47 14.98 2.89
N GLU A 3 -3.13 14.74 1.76
CA GLU A 3 -4.52 15.13 1.56
C GLU A 3 -5.36 14.47 2.66
N ASP A 4 -6.30 15.20 3.26
CA ASP A 4 -7.26 14.71 4.25
C ASP A 4 -8.21 13.68 3.61
N SER A 5 -7.68 12.53 3.20
CA SER A 5 -8.47 11.39 2.76
C SER A 5 -9.19 10.81 3.96
N GLU A 6 -10.50 10.55 3.84
CA GLU A 6 -11.27 9.84 4.85
C GLU A 6 -10.50 8.59 5.31
N THR A 7 -10.36 8.43 6.63
CA THR A 7 -9.71 7.25 7.22
C THR A 7 -10.74 6.45 8.00
N SER A 8 -10.54 5.14 8.05
CA SER A 8 -11.40 4.27 8.84
C SER A 8 -11.41 4.72 10.32
N LEU A 9 -12.61 4.94 10.85
CA LEU A 9 -12.84 5.29 12.25
C LEU A 9 -12.61 4.09 13.19
N ARG A 10 -12.40 2.89 12.65
CA ARG A 10 -12.27 1.67 13.44
C ARG A 10 -10.83 1.16 13.52
N ARG A 11 -10.44 0.79 14.74
CA ARG A 11 -9.24 0.00 15.01
C ARG A 11 -9.65 -1.44 15.36
N CYS A 12 -9.00 -2.41 14.73
CA CYS A 12 -9.07 -3.82 15.08
C CYS A 12 -7.66 -4.38 15.28
N GLY A 13 -7.54 -5.44 16.09
CA GLY A 13 -6.28 -6.15 16.28
C GLY A 13 -5.84 -6.84 14.99
N GLY A 14 -4.53 -6.83 14.70
CA GLY A 14 -3.95 -7.41 13.47
C GLY A 14 -3.72 -6.43 12.32
N GLN A 15 -4.26 -5.20 12.38
CA GLN A 15 -3.99 -4.19 11.33
C GLN A 15 -2.52 -3.77 11.25
N GLY A 16 -1.77 -3.91 12.36
CA GLY A 16 -0.33 -3.63 12.41
C GLY A 16 0.48 -4.66 11.62
N ASP A 17 0.07 -5.93 11.68
CA ASP A 17 0.74 -7.02 10.94
C ASP A 17 0.56 -6.85 9.42
N ILE A 18 -0.65 -6.48 9.01
CA ILE A 18 -0.96 -6.16 7.61
C ILE A 18 -0.10 -4.98 7.14
N LEU A 19 -0.04 -3.91 7.93
CA LEU A 19 0.78 -2.75 7.59
C LEU A 19 2.27 -3.13 7.52
N GLY A 20 2.79 -3.87 8.50
CA GLY A 20 4.19 -4.30 8.53
C GLY A 20 4.57 -5.12 7.30
N GLY A 21 3.73 -6.08 6.91
CA GLY A 21 3.92 -6.86 5.69
C GLY A 21 3.88 -5.99 4.42
N ALA A 22 2.93 -5.06 4.34
CA ALA A 22 2.82 -4.14 3.22
C ALA A 22 4.03 -3.20 3.11
N ILE A 23 4.56 -2.70 4.23
CA ILE A 23 5.78 -1.87 4.25
C ILE A 23 6.96 -2.67 3.69
N ALA A 24 7.15 -3.92 4.13
CA ALA A 24 8.22 -4.77 3.66
C ALA A 24 8.16 -4.98 2.13
N LEU A 25 6.97 -5.32 1.62
CA LEU A 25 6.74 -5.53 0.19
C LEU A 25 6.97 -4.25 -0.63
N CYS A 26 6.36 -3.13 -0.23
CA CYS A 26 6.48 -1.86 -0.95
C CYS A 26 7.92 -1.34 -0.94
N SER A 27 8.65 -1.50 0.17
CA SER A 27 10.06 -1.11 0.27
C SER A 27 10.94 -1.98 -0.65
N TYR A 28 10.64 -3.28 -0.74
CA TYR A 28 11.33 -4.17 -1.66
C TYR A 28 11.10 -3.78 -3.12
N TRP A 29 9.86 -3.45 -3.51
CA TRP A 29 9.56 -2.97 -4.86
C TRP A 29 10.19 -1.61 -5.17
N ALA A 30 10.23 -0.68 -4.21
CA ALA A 30 10.94 0.58 -4.36
C ALA A 30 12.42 0.35 -4.65
N LYS A 31 13.06 -0.55 -3.88
CA LYS A 31 14.44 -0.97 -4.11
C LYS A 31 14.63 -1.59 -5.50
N LEU A 32 13.76 -2.52 -5.92
CA LEU A 32 13.86 -3.15 -7.25
C LEU A 32 13.72 -2.13 -8.39
N LYS A 33 12.75 -1.21 -8.28
CA LYS A 33 12.54 -0.14 -9.28
C LYS A 33 13.77 0.75 -9.39
N ARG A 34 14.39 1.11 -8.25
CA ARG A 34 15.65 1.85 -8.21
C ARG A 34 16.78 1.09 -8.91
N LEU A 35 16.97 -0.18 -8.57
CA LEU A 35 18.02 -1.02 -9.19
C LEU A 35 17.84 -1.19 -10.70
N LYS A 36 16.61 -1.24 -11.21
CA LYS A 36 16.33 -1.26 -12.65
C LYS A 36 16.63 0.07 -13.35
N ASN A 37 16.37 1.20 -12.69
CA ASN A 37 16.50 2.54 -13.29
C ASN A 37 17.91 3.12 -13.16
N THR A 38 18.68 2.70 -12.16
CA THR A 38 20.07 3.12 -11.97
C THR A 38 20.99 2.02 -12.48
N LYS A 39 21.45 2.13 -13.73
CA LYS A 39 22.66 1.43 -14.16
C LYS A 39 23.81 1.93 -13.28
N GLU A 40 24.24 1.10 -12.33
CA GLU A 40 25.48 1.25 -11.56
C GLU A 40 25.71 2.64 -10.93
N ASN A 41 25.24 2.87 -9.70
CA ASN A 41 25.95 3.77 -8.79
C ASN A 41 25.58 3.50 -7.32
N ASN A 42 26.56 2.92 -6.62
CA ASN A 42 26.48 2.43 -5.24
C ASN A 42 26.62 3.57 -4.21
N ASN A 43 25.66 4.49 -4.10
CA ASN A 43 25.66 5.41 -2.96
C ASN A 43 24.78 4.88 -1.81
N SER A 44 25.37 4.74 -0.65
CA SER A 44 24.80 4.17 0.58
C SER A 44 23.58 4.93 1.14
N GLN A 45 23.31 6.16 0.66
CA GLN A 45 22.27 7.06 1.17
C GLN A 45 20.83 6.69 0.75
N TYR A 46 20.63 5.65 -0.08
CA TYR A 46 19.34 5.36 -0.71
C TYR A 46 18.41 4.40 0.05
N LEU A 47 18.91 3.62 1.02
CA LEU A 47 18.07 2.69 1.80
C LEU A 47 16.96 3.41 2.59
N THR A 48 17.26 4.57 3.16
CA THR A 48 16.29 5.41 3.88
C THR A 48 15.19 5.92 2.95
N ASN A 49 15.52 6.18 1.67
CA ASN A 49 14.56 6.64 0.68
C ASN A 49 13.61 5.51 0.26
N ASP A 50 14.15 4.30 0.00
CA ASP A 50 13.34 3.13 -0.36
C ASP A 50 12.34 2.76 0.76
N LEU A 51 12.78 2.76 2.03
CA LEU A 51 11.92 2.49 3.18
C LEU A 51 10.86 3.58 3.37
N MET A 52 11.21 4.86 3.20
CA MET A 52 10.22 5.94 3.30
C MET A 52 9.16 5.85 2.19
N ILE A 53 9.57 5.60 0.94
CA ILE A 53 8.64 5.40 -0.17
C ILE A 53 7.73 4.19 0.12
N GLY A 54 8.33 3.06 0.53
CA GLY A 54 7.60 1.85 0.86
C GLY A 54 6.61 2.06 2.01
N ALA A 55 7.04 2.75 3.07
CA ALA A 55 6.21 3.06 4.23
C ALA A 55 5.04 3.98 3.88
N LEU A 56 5.29 4.99 3.04
CA LEU A 56 4.24 5.90 2.57
C LEU A 56 3.22 5.14 1.72
N ALA A 57 3.68 4.37 0.73
CA ALA A 57 2.81 3.58 -0.14
C ALA A 57 1.95 2.57 0.65
N ALA A 58 2.58 1.80 1.53
CA ALA A 58 1.90 0.83 2.40
C ALA A 58 0.90 1.51 3.33
N SER A 59 1.24 2.67 3.90
CA SER A 59 0.33 3.40 4.78
C SER A 59 -0.91 3.91 4.03
N GLN A 60 -0.75 4.34 2.77
CA GLN A 60 -1.89 4.75 1.94
C GLN A 60 -2.76 3.57 1.52
N LEU A 61 -2.14 2.45 1.13
CA LEU A 61 -2.85 1.22 0.82
C LEU A 61 -3.68 0.75 2.02
N GLN A 62 -3.06 0.70 3.20
CA GLN A 62 -3.72 0.27 4.42
C GLN A 62 -4.88 1.19 4.80
N ARG A 63 -4.70 2.52 4.70
CA ARG A 63 -5.78 3.48 4.97
C ARG A 63 -6.99 3.27 4.06
N ARG A 64 -6.75 3.08 2.75
CA ARG A 64 -7.81 2.82 1.78
C ARG A 64 -8.48 1.47 1.99
N ALA A 65 -7.71 0.41 2.24
CA ALA A 65 -8.25 -0.92 2.55
C ALA A 65 -9.10 -0.93 3.82
N SER A 66 -8.64 -0.26 4.88
CA SER A 66 -9.41 -0.11 6.11
C SER A 66 -10.68 0.72 5.91
N LEU A 67 -10.65 1.77 5.09
CA LEU A 67 -11.85 2.56 4.78
C LEU A 67 -12.86 1.72 4.00
N TYR A 68 -12.42 1.03 2.95
CA TYR A 68 -13.27 0.17 2.13
C TYR A 68 -13.90 -0.96 2.95
N ALA A 69 -13.11 -1.62 3.80
CA ALA A 69 -13.62 -2.64 4.72
C ALA A 69 -14.65 -2.05 5.70
N TYR A 70 -14.37 -0.88 6.28
CA TYR A 70 -15.30 -0.23 7.21
C TYR A 70 -16.60 0.19 6.53
N GLN A 71 -16.56 0.69 5.30
CA GLN A 71 -17.77 1.00 4.53
C GLN A 71 -18.60 -0.26 4.24
N ARG A 72 -17.96 -1.42 4.07
CA ARG A 72 -18.63 -2.71 3.82
C ARG A 72 -19.27 -3.33 5.05
N VAL A 73 -18.53 -3.43 6.16
CA VAL A 73 -18.98 -4.19 7.36
C VAL A 73 -19.19 -3.32 8.61
N GLY A 74 -18.84 -2.03 8.55
CA GLY A 74 -19.08 -1.08 9.63
C GLY A 74 -18.39 -1.46 10.94
N ARG A 75 -19.16 -1.44 12.04
CA ARG A 75 -18.63 -1.66 13.39
C ARG A 75 -18.12 -3.08 13.64
N SER A 76 -18.45 -4.08 12.83
CA SER A 76 -17.96 -5.45 13.01
C SER A 76 -16.61 -5.70 12.33
N MET A 77 -15.99 -4.70 11.69
CA MET A 77 -14.72 -4.82 10.97
C MET A 77 -13.61 -5.47 11.80
N GLN A 78 -13.01 -6.50 11.24
CA GLN A 78 -11.83 -7.22 11.72
C GLN A 78 -10.64 -7.03 10.77
N ALA A 79 -9.45 -7.49 11.14
CA ALA A 79 -8.26 -7.37 10.29
C ALA A 79 -8.38 -8.23 9.01
N SER A 80 -9.08 -9.37 9.07
CA SER A 80 -9.39 -10.18 7.89
C SER A 80 -10.18 -9.39 6.84
N ASP A 81 -11.17 -8.60 7.25
CA ASP A 81 -11.95 -7.76 6.33
C ASP A 81 -11.07 -6.73 5.60
N VAL A 82 -10.08 -6.17 6.31
CA VAL A 82 -9.09 -5.26 5.73
C VAL A 82 -8.20 -6.00 4.73
N LEU A 83 -7.70 -7.18 5.08
CA LEU A 83 -6.87 -8.01 4.21
C LEU A 83 -7.62 -8.41 2.92
N GLU A 84 -8.87 -8.83 3.04
CA GLU A 84 -9.75 -9.17 1.90
C GLU A 84 -10.04 -7.98 0.99
N SER A 85 -9.93 -6.74 1.52
CA SER A 85 -10.16 -5.52 0.76
C SER A 85 -8.95 -5.06 -0.05
N ILE A 86 -7.75 -5.58 0.23
CA ILE A 86 -6.50 -5.16 -0.44
C ILE A 86 -6.55 -5.35 -1.95
N PRO A 87 -6.97 -6.52 -2.50
CA PRO A 87 -6.97 -6.72 -3.96
C PRO A 87 -7.85 -5.71 -4.70
N GLU A 88 -9.04 -5.43 -4.17
CA GLU A 88 -9.97 -4.48 -4.79
C GLU A 88 -9.44 -3.05 -4.73
N VAL A 89 -8.81 -2.64 -3.62
CA VAL A 89 -8.18 -1.33 -3.51
C VAL A 89 -6.99 -1.20 -4.47
N LEU A 90 -6.18 -2.25 -4.64
CA LEU A 90 -5.10 -2.24 -5.62
C LEU A 90 -5.64 -2.08 -7.05
N ARG A 91 -6.71 -2.81 -7.41
CA ARG A 91 -7.38 -2.67 -8.70
C ARG A 91 -7.87 -1.24 -8.96
N GLN A 92 -8.40 -0.57 -7.94
CA GLN A 92 -8.81 0.84 -8.03
C GLN A 92 -7.61 1.78 -8.20
N ILE A 93 -6.50 1.53 -7.50
CA ILE A 93 -5.25 2.29 -7.70
C ILE A 93 -4.73 2.09 -9.12
N ASP A 94 -4.73 0.86 -9.62
CA ASP A 94 -4.26 0.54 -10.98
C ASP A 94 -5.14 1.19 -12.05
N LEU A 95 -6.47 1.20 -11.86
CA LEU A 95 -7.40 1.97 -12.70
C LEU A 95 -6.98 3.43 -12.82
N ILE A 96 -6.71 4.08 -11.68
CA ILE A 96 -6.35 5.50 -11.63
C ILE A 96 -5.00 5.75 -12.28
N LEU A 97 -4.02 4.86 -12.05
CA LEU A 97 -2.65 5.05 -12.53
C LEU A 97 -2.44 4.66 -13.99
N THR A 98 -3.15 3.66 -14.50
CA THR A 98 -2.91 3.06 -15.82
C THR A 98 -4.08 3.20 -16.79
N GLY A 99 -5.25 3.64 -16.32
CA GLY A 99 -6.45 3.78 -17.15
C GLY A 99 -7.10 2.45 -17.56
N TRP A 100 -6.78 1.35 -16.87
CA TRP A 100 -7.06 -0.04 -17.25
C TRP A 100 -6.61 -0.40 -18.68
N ASN A 101 -5.51 -1.13 -18.74
CA ASN A 101 -5.09 -1.86 -19.92
C ASN A 101 -4.96 -3.33 -19.49
N GLU A 102 -5.76 -4.24 -20.07
CA GLU A 102 -5.82 -5.67 -19.72
C GLU A 102 -4.46 -6.41 -19.84
N ASN A 103 -3.42 -5.73 -20.31
CA ASN A 103 -2.08 -6.25 -20.56
C ASN A 103 -1.11 -6.19 -19.36
N TYR A 104 -1.53 -5.69 -18.19
CA TYR A 104 -0.70 -5.64 -16.98
C TYR A 104 -1.34 -6.46 -15.85
N ILE A 105 -1.45 -7.77 -16.05
CA ILE A 105 -1.62 -8.71 -14.95
C ILE A 105 -0.21 -9.09 -14.48
N VAL A 106 0.17 -8.62 -13.29
CA VAL A 106 1.35 -9.12 -12.57
C VAL A 106 0.98 -10.39 -11.85
#